data_AF-A0A6N6PPR0-F1
#
_entry.id   AF-A0A6N6PPR0-F1
#
_cell.length_a   1.000
_cell.length_b   1.000
_cell.length_c   1.000
_cell.angle_alpha   90.00
_cell.angle_beta   90.00
_cell.angle_gamma   90.00
#
_symmetry.space_group_name_H-M   'P 1'
#
loop_
_entity.id
_entity.type
_entity.pdbx_description
1 polymer ?
#
loop_
_entity_poly.entity_id
_entity_poly.type
_entity_poly.pdbx_seq_one_letter_code
_entity_poly.pdbx_strand_id
1 'polypeptide(L)'
;MRRLLLVLCLLAAPGLLRARDFDLRRDTFAFSNDTAFQYGVDERGKLPVSLRETPADFTHRCFVLSRAVLQFHQFARFEVKAPRLSREEYRRRIRAICRIPVWSRGPAERIVIPGYADLHSFSTAYEGLMKANLGNWLPTYLRVGNWRMAMGHLRPGQAAAARWLSASLDRGQPRALYLARFPSMNHVVIPYAQKRESGGNVRYFVYDPNYPNEPTWLLYRASERSFEFAPRWYFPGGRVNVMRVFISPLH
;
A
#
# COMPACT_ATOMS: atom_id res chain seq x y z
N MET A 1 -17.56 10.67 -64.49
CA MET A 1 -17.05 9.60 -63.61
C MET A 1 -17.11 10.10 -62.16
N ARG A 2 -17.99 9.53 -61.33
CA ARG A 2 -18.24 9.92 -59.93
C ARG A 2 -17.05 9.51 -59.05
N ARG A 3 -16.44 10.44 -58.32
CA ARG A 3 -15.46 10.14 -57.26
C ARG A 3 -16.21 9.93 -55.94
N LEU A 4 -16.13 8.70 -55.42
CA LEU A 4 -16.70 8.28 -54.15
C LEU A 4 -15.76 8.77 -53.02
N LEU A 5 -16.23 9.67 -52.14
CA LEU A 5 -15.54 9.98 -50.89
C LEU A 5 -15.82 8.85 -49.89
N LEU A 6 -14.79 8.06 -49.56
CA LEU A 6 -14.82 7.18 -48.40
C LEU A 6 -14.49 8.01 -47.14
N VAL A 7 -15.48 8.23 -46.29
CA VAL A 7 -15.26 8.76 -44.93
C VAL A 7 -14.92 7.58 -44.03
N LEU A 8 -13.65 7.44 -43.67
CA LEU A 8 -13.24 6.52 -42.60
C LEU A 8 -13.54 7.15 -41.24
N CYS A 9 -14.62 6.70 -40.61
CA CYS A 9 -14.82 6.91 -39.17
C CYS A 9 -13.85 6.03 -38.39
N LEU A 10 -12.76 6.64 -37.88
CA LEU A 10 -11.91 6.04 -36.86
C LEU A 10 -12.69 5.96 -35.55
N LEU A 11 -13.28 4.81 -35.27
CA LEU A 11 -13.74 4.44 -33.93
C LEU A 11 -12.50 4.27 -33.05
N ALA A 12 -12.15 5.32 -32.31
CA ALA A 12 -11.17 5.24 -31.24
C ALA A 12 -11.72 4.29 -30.15
N ALA A 13 -11.17 3.07 -30.09
CA ALA A 13 -11.40 2.20 -28.94
C ALA A 13 -10.96 2.97 -27.67
N PRO A 14 -11.73 2.94 -26.57
CA PRO A 14 -11.30 3.54 -25.33
C PRO A 14 -10.03 2.82 -24.90
N GLY A 15 -8.88 3.48 -25.04
CA GLY A 15 -7.65 2.99 -24.48
C GLY A 15 -7.88 2.78 -23.00
N LEU A 16 -7.69 1.54 -22.52
CA LEU A 16 -7.46 1.30 -21.11
C LEU A 16 -6.29 2.20 -20.74
N LEU A 17 -6.58 3.37 -20.15
CA LEU A 17 -5.60 4.24 -19.55
C LEU A 17 -4.84 3.37 -18.57
N ARG A 18 -3.64 2.94 -18.97
CA ARG A 18 -2.73 2.23 -18.10
C ARG A 18 -2.56 3.14 -16.89
N ALA A 19 -2.94 2.63 -15.72
CA ALA A 19 -2.76 3.37 -14.48
C ALA A 19 -1.28 3.82 -14.43
N ARG A 20 -1.06 5.12 -14.16
CA ARG A 20 0.29 5.65 -14.02
C ARG A 20 1.07 4.77 -13.05
N ASP A 21 2.34 4.51 -13.34
CA ASP A 21 3.18 3.73 -12.45
C ASP A 21 3.25 4.40 -11.06
N PHE A 22 3.32 3.59 -10.02
CA PHE A 22 3.37 4.07 -8.64
C PHE A 22 4.74 4.71 -8.36
N ASP A 23 4.74 5.94 -7.88
CA ASP A 23 5.96 6.67 -7.50
C ASP A 23 6.01 6.87 -5.99
N LEU A 24 7.00 6.24 -5.33
CA LEU A 24 7.19 6.30 -3.89
C LEU A 24 7.24 7.74 -3.35
N ARG A 25 7.79 8.71 -4.09
CA ARG A 25 7.97 10.08 -3.60
C ARG A 25 6.72 10.95 -3.78
N ARG A 26 5.74 10.48 -4.55
CA ARG A 26 4.52 11.23 -4.90
C ARG A 26 3.27 10.59 -4.32
N ASP A 27 3.21 9.26 -4.36
CA ASP A 27 2.02 8.48 -4.08
C ASP A 27 1.91 8.01 -2.63
N THR A 28 2.85 8.41 -1.78
CA THR A 28 2.87 8.07 -0.34
C THR A 28 2.58 9.30 0.51
N PHE A 29 2.35 9.07 1.80
CA PHE A 29 2.24 10.13 2.77
C PHE A 29 3.63 10.71 3.07
N ALA A 30 3.70 12.01 3.34
CA ALA A 30 4.93 12.67 3.81
C ALA A 30 5.29 12.35 5.27
N PHE A 31 4.41 11.65 5.99
CA PHE A 31 4.58 11.30 7.40
C PHE A 31 4.55 9.79 7.60
N SER A 32 5.28 9.31 8.61
CA SER A 32 5.35 7.90 8.99
C SER A 32 4.16 7.48 9.85
N ASN A 33 3.87 6.17 9.84
CA ASN A 33 3.20 5.54 10.96
C ASN A 33 4.17 5.51 12.15
N ASP A 34 3.76 6.05 13.29
CA ASP A 34 4.52 5.93 14.52
C ASP A 34 4.31 4.53 15.12
N THR A 35 5.14 4.14 16.07
CA THR A 35 5.02 2.85 16.77
C THR A 35 4.87 3.02 18.27
N ALA A 36 4.03 2.16 18.86
CA ALA A 36 3.78 2.14 20.30
C ALA A 36 4.94 1.48 21.09
N PHE A 37 5.81 0.75 20.39
CA PHE A 37 6.93 0.03 20.98
C PHE A 37 8.25 0.72 20.65
N GLN A 38 9.16 0.76 21.63
CA GLN A 38 10.57 0.94 21.43
C GLN A 38 11.12 -0.40 20.93
N TYR A 39 11.73 -0.38 19.75
CA TYR A 39 12.52 -1.49 19.25
C TYR A 39 13.95 -0.97 19.09
N GLY A 40 14.89 -1.65 19.75
CA GLY A 40 16.32 -1.44 19.56
C GLY A 40 16.95 -2.82 19.60
N VAL A 41 17.69 -3.19 18.55
CA VAL A 41 18.44 -4.45 18.55
C VAL A 41 19.54 -4.30 19.61
N ASP A 42 19.54 -5.16 20.63
CA ASP A 42 20.60 -5.16 21.62
C ASP A 42 21.93 -5.62 21.00
N GLU A 43 23.04 -5.45 21.73
CA GLU A 43 24.37 -5.86 21.28
C GLU A 43 24.48 -7.37 20.94
N ARG A 44 23.46 -8.17 21.30
CA ARG A 44 23.38 -9.62 21.10
C ARG A 44 22.47 -10.00 19.93
N GLY A 45 21.96 -9.02 19.17
CA GLY A 45 21.10 -9.26 18.02
C GLY A 45 19.65 -9.62 18.37
N LYS A 46 19.24 -9.47 19.65
CA LYS A 46 17.84 -9.66 20.06
C LYS A 46 17.09 -8.33 19.98
N LEU A 47 15.80 -8.40 19.68
CA LEU A 47 14.88 -7.26 19.74
C LEU A 47 14.15 -7.30 21.09
N PRO A 48 14.65 -6.66 22.16
CA PRO A 48 13.83 -6.34 23.31
C PRO A 48 12.64 -5.49 22.84
N VAL A 49 11.43 -6.00 23.09
CA VAL A 49 10.19 -5.27 22.82
C VAL A 49 9.78 -4.60 24.12
N SER A 50 9.99 -3.29 24.22
CA SER A 50 9.45 -2.47 25.33
C SER A 50 8.36 -1.53 24.81
N LEU A 51 7.34 -1.29 25.63
CA LEU A 51 6.39 -0.21 25.38
C LEU A 51 7.13 1.12 25.49
N ARG A 52 6.85 2.09 24.60
CA ARG A 52 7.32 3.46 24.80
C ARG A 52 6.70 4.02 26.07
N GLU A 53 7.50 4.69 26.90
CA GLU A 53 7.02 5.42 28.09
C GLU A 53 5.98 6.49 27.71
N THR A 54 6.12 7.09 26.52
CA THR A 54 5.08 7.92 25.90
C THR A 54 4.60 7.25 24.62
N PRO A 55 3.38 6.69 24.58
CA PRO A 55 2.82 6.13 23.37
C PRO A 55 2.76 7.24 22.30
N ALA A 56 3.31 6.98 21.11
CA ALA A 56 3.16 7.94 20.03
C ALA A 56 1.68 8.06 19.62
N ASP A 57 1.25 9.26 19.23
CA ASP A 57 -0.16 9.56 18.96
C ASP A 57 -0.72 8.79 17.75
N PHE A 58 0.15 8.27 16.87
CA PHE A 58 -0.24 7.67 15.58
C PHE A 58 0.30 6.26 15.36
N THR A 59 -0.05 5.33 16.26
CA THR A 59 0.46 3.95 16.28
C THR A 59 -0.53 2.90 15.76
N HIS A 60 -0.03 1.74 15.33
CA HIS A 60 -0.84 0.62 14.78
C HIS A 60 -1.67 0.98 13.54
N ARG A 61 -1.25 2.00 12.78
CA ARG A 61 -1.97 2.48 11.59
C ARG A 61 -1.38 1.96 10.28
N CYS A 62 -0.43 1.02 10.27
CA CYS A 62 0.14 0.47 9.03
C CYS A 62 -0.93 -0.07 8.06
N PHE A 63 -1.99 -0.71 8.59
CA PHE A 63 -3.17 -1.10 7.80
C PHE A 63 -3.90 0.10 7.19
N VAL A 64 -4.15 1.14 8.00
CA VAL A 64 -4.90 2.34 7.59
C VAL A 64 -4.11 3.16 6.57
N LEU A 65 -2.82 3.37 6.80
CA LEU A 65 -1.94 4.09 5.88
C LEU A 65 -1.80 3.35 4.56
N SER A 66 -1.53 2.04 4.60
CA SER A 66 -1.39 1.25 3.36
C SER A 66 -2.69 1.22 2.56
N ARG A 67 -3.83 1.06 3.24
CA ARG A 67 -5.15 1.15 2.60
C ARG A 67 -5.36 2.51 1.95
N ALA A 68 -5.09 3.59 2.69
CA ALA A 68 -5.30 4.94 2.19
C ALA A 68 -4.39 5.27 1.00
N VAL A 69 -3.10 4.89 1.04
CA VAL A 69 -2.20 5.05 -0.11
C VAL A 69 -2.78 4.41 -1.38
N LEU A 70 -3.28 3.17 -1.28
CA LEU A 70 -3.93 2.51 -2.43
C LEU A 70 -5.19 3.25 -2.88
N GLN A 71 -6.02 3.71 -1.95
CA GLN A 71 -7.25 4.46 -2.26
C GLN A 71 -6.94 5.79 -2.97
N PHE A 72 -5.96 6.54 -2.50
CA PHE A 72 -5.56 7.79 -3.15
C PHE A 72 -4.92 7.54 -4.52
N HIS A 73 -4.03 6.56 -4.63
CA HIS A 73 -3.42 6.22 -5.92
C HIS A 73 -4.47 5.79 -6.97
N GLN A 74 -5.47 5.00 -6.55
CA GLN A 74 -6.50 4.47 -7.44
C GLN A 74 -7.61 5.48 -7.75
N PHE A 75 -8.09 6.20 -6.75
CA PHE A 75 -9.35 6.97 -6.82
C PHE A 75 -9.19 8.48 -6.76
N ALA A 76 -7.99 9.01 -6.51
CA ALA A 76 -7.75 10.46 -6.50
C ALA A 76 -7.07 10.94 -7.79
N ARG A 77 -7.38 12.19 -8.18
CA ARG A 77 -6.65 12.95 -9.19
C ARG A 77 -6.20 14.27 -8.55
N PHE A 78 -4.92 14.57 -8.62
CA PHE A 78 -4.37 15.82 -8.10
C PHE A 78 -4.29 16.88 -9.21
N GLU A 79 -4.72 18.10 -8.93
CA GLU A 79 -4.76 19.20 -9.90
C GLU A 79 -4.05 20.44 -9.35
N VAL A 80 -2.75 20.54 -9.61
CA VAL A 80 -1.88 21.59 -9.05
C VAL A 80 -2.34 23.02 -9.37
N LYS A 81 -2.92 23.24 -10.56
CA LYS A 81 -3.35 24.57 -11.02
C LYS A 81 -4.75 24.97 -10.55
N ALA A 82 -5.53 24.03 -10.02
CA ALA A 82 -6.89 24.31 -9.55
C ALA A 82 -6.86 25.05 -8.20
N PRO A 83 -7.83 25.94 -7.93
CA PRO A 83 -7.91 26.66 -6.67
C PRO A 83 -7.98 25.73 -5.45
N ARG A 84 -7.25 26.08 -4.39
CA ARG A 84 -7.30 25.33 -3.13
C ARG A 84 -8.70 25.44 -2.52
N LEU A 85 -9.16 24.34 -1.93
CA LEU A 85 -10.44 24.29 -1.21
C LEU A 85 -10.27 24.69 0.25
N SER A 86 -11.40 24.91 0.93
CA SER A 86 -11.43 25.03 2.38
C SER A 86 -10.98 23.71 3.04
N ARG A 87 -10.49 23.82 4.29
CA ARG A 87 -10.12 22.64 5.11
C ARG A 87 -11.27 21.65 5.25
N GLU A 88 -12.49 22.16 5.34
CA GLU A 88 -13.73 21.38 5.50
C GLU A 88 -14.10 20.63 4.21
N GLU A 89 -13.89 21.23 3.04
CA GLU A 89 -14.02 20.55 1.75
C GLU A 89 -12.97 19.45 1.56
N TYR A 90 -11.70 19.71 1.89
CA TYR A 90 -10.68 18.66 1.87
C TYR A 90 -11.04 17.50 2.80
N ARG A 91 -11.58 17.78 4.00
CA ARG A 91 -12.07 16.74 4.91
C ARG A 91 -13.10 15.85 4.23
N ARG A 92 -14.08 16.43 3.53
CA ARG A 92 -15.10 15.66 2.79
C ARG A 92 -14.48 14.80 1.69
N ARG A 93 -13.53 15.34 0.92
CA ARG A 93 -12.84 14.60 -0.15
C ARG A 93 -12.01 13.44 0.39
N ILE A 94 -11.24 13.65 1.47
CA ILE A 94 -10.46 12.60 2.14
C ILE A 94 -11.39 11.46 2.59
N ARG A 95 -12.49 11.78 3.27
CA ARG A 95 -13.47 10.78 3.73
C ARG A 95 -14.13 10.06 2.57
N ALA A 96 -14.47 10.76 1.49
CA ALA A 96 -15.06 10.15 0.30
C ALA A 96 -14.11 9.12 -0.33
N ILE A 97 -12.83 9.47 -0.50
CA ILE A 97 -11.80 8.54 -0.99
C ILE A 97 -11.64 7.35 -0.05
N CYS A 98 -11.51 7.61 1.25
CA CYS A 98 -11.28 6.56 2.26
C CYS A 98 -12.48 5.62 2.45
N ARG A 99 -13.68 5.95 1.95
CA ARG A 99 -14.86 5.08 1.97
C ARG A 99 -14.91 4.11 0.80
N ILE A 100 -14.16 4.35 -0.28
CA ILE A 100 -14.16 3.48 -1.46
C ILE A 100 -13.36 2.21 -1.16
N PRO A 101 -13.93 1.00 -1.24
CA PRO A 101 -13.16 -0.22 -0.99
C PRO A 101 -12.06 -0.40 -2.05
N VAL A 102 -10.82 -0.71 -1.62
CA VAL A 102 -9.66 -0.91 -2.50
C VAL A 102 -9.88 -2.03 -3.53
N TRP A 103 -10.65 -3.06 -3.20
CA TRP A 103 -10.97 -4.16 -4.11
C TRP A 103 -12.03 -3.79 -5.16
N SER A 104 -12.72 -2.67 -5.00
CA SER A 104 -13.77 -2.23 -5.93
C SER A 104 -13.17 -1.53 -7.15
N ARG A 105 -14.00 -1.35 -8.19
CA ARG A 105 -13.64 -0.51 -9.35
C ARG A 105 -13.58 0.97 -9.00
N GLY A 106 -14.23 1.38 -7.91
CA GLY A 106 -14.37 2.78 -7.52
C GLY A 106 -15.36 3.55 -8.42
N PRO A 107 -15.43 4.88 -8.24
CA PRO A 107 -16.25 5.75 -9.08
C PRO A 107 -15.75 5.78 -10.54
N ALA A 108 -16.65 6.15 -11.47
CA ALA A 108 -16.30 6.31 -12.87
C ALA A 108 -15.24 7.40 -13.08
N GLU A 109 -15.33 8.48 -12.30
CA GLU A 109 -14.36 9.57 -12.28
C GLU A 109 -13.60 9.61 -10.96
N ARG A 110 -12.30 9.91 -11.03
CA ARG A 110 -11.46 10.07 -9.85
C ARG A 110 -11.85 11.35 -9.10
N ILE A 111 -11.81 11.28 -7.77
CA ILE A 111 -12.08 12.42 -6.90
C ILE A 111 -10.93 13.41 -7.02
N VAL A 112 -11.23 14.64 -7.45
CA VAL A 112 -10.24 15.69 -7.62
C VAL A 112 -9.80 16.28 -6.27
N ILE A 113 -8.49 16.39 -6.08
CA ILE A 113 -7.82 17.11 -5.00
C ILE A 113 -7.08 18.31 -5.64
N PRO A 114 -7.65 19.51 -5.60
CA PRO A 114 -7.06 20.67 -6.26
C PRO A 114 -5.93 21.30 -5.44
N GLY A 115 -5.07 22.09 -6.09
CA GLY A 115 -4.03 22.91 -5.46
C GLY A 115 -2.79 22.16 -4.97
N TYR A 116 -2.69 20.87 -5.30
CA TYR A 116 -1.57 19.99 -4.95
C TYR A 116 -1.18 19.12 -6.15
N ALA A 117 0.09 18.72 -6.22
CA ALA A 117 0.60 17.89 -7.31
C ALA A 117 0.35 16.40 -7.07
N ASP A 118 0.34 15.98 -5.82
CA ASP A 118 0.36 14.57 -5.43
C ASP A 118 -0.02 14.37 -3.94
N LEU A 119 -0.07 13.10 -3.51
CA LEU A 119 -0.42 12.75 -2.13
C LEU A 119 0.64 13.23 -1.15
N HIS A 120 1.92 13.13 -1.52
CA HIS A 120 3.02 13.55 -0.66
C HIS A 120 2.89 15.04 -0.31
N SER A 121 2.86 15.93 -1.30
CA SER A 121 2.70 17.39 -1.10
C SER A 121 1.40 17.76 -0.38
N PHE A 122 0.29 17.09 -0.70
CA PHE A 122 -0.99 17.32 -0.01
C PHE A 122 -0.93 16.92 1.47
N SER A 123 -0.33 15.78 1.77
CA SER A 123 -0.19 15.28 3.14
C SER A 123 0.84 16.04 3.96
N THR A 124 1.86 16.65 3.34
CA THR A 124 2.74 17.62 4.01
C THR A 124 1.94 18.84 4.51
N ALA A 125 1.07 19.39 3.66
CA ALA A 125 0.30 20.59 4.01
C ALA A 125 -0.84 20.32 5.02
N TYR A 126 -1.40 19.11 5.01
CA TYR A 126 -2.60 18.76 5.78
C TYR A 126 -2.43 17.50 6.63
N GLU A 127 -1.24 17.25 7.17
CA GLU A 127 -0.93 16.04 7.96
C GLU A 127 -1.98 15.73 9.03
N GLY A 128 -2.27 16.69 9.92
CA GLY A 128 -3.25 16.50 10.99
C GLY A 128 -4.66 16.22 10.47
N LEU A 129 -5.04 16.81 9.33
CA LEU A 129 -6.33 16.53 8.70
C LEU A 129 -6.36 15.11 8.11
N MET A 130 -5.26 14.65 7.49
CA MET A 130 -5.15 13.28 7.01
C MET A 130 -5.28 12.32 8.19
N LYS A 131 -4.40 12.42 9.20
CA LYS A 131 -4.39 11.55 10.39
C LYS A 131 -5.78 11.42 11.04
N ALA A 132 -6.54 12.52 11.13
CA ALA A 132 -7.89 12.53 11.71
C ALA A 132 -8.99 11.91 10.83
N ASN A 133 -8.75 11.67 9.53
CA ASN A 133 -9.80 11.29 8.58
C ASN A 133 -9.52 10.02 7.76
N LEU A 134 -8.38 9.33 7.98
CA LEU A 134 -8.10 8.05 7.32
C LEU A 134 -8.91 6.87 7.90
N GLY A 135 -9.65 7.08 8.99
CA GLY A 135 -10.53 6.08 9.61
C GLY A 135 -9.86 5.19 10.65
N ASN A 136 -10.61 4.20 11.14
CA ASN A 136 -10.22 3.35 12.26
C ASN A 136 -9.47 2.09 11.79
N TRP A 137 -8.41 1.73 12.50
CA TRP A 137 -7.60 0.53 12.25
C TRP A 137 -8.19 -0.74 12.89
N LEU A 138 -8.90 -0.59 14.01
CA LEU A 138 -9.42 -1.68 14.84
C LEU A 138 -10.19 -2.77 14.06
N PRO A 139 -11.14 -2.43 13.16
CA PRO A 139 -11.89 -3.47 12.45
C PRO A 139 -11.01 -4.37 11.58
N THR A 140 -9.93 -3.83 11.01
CA THR A 140 -8.99 -4.60 10.19
C THR A 140 -8.06 -5.46 11.05
N TYR A 141 -7.76 -5.03 12.27
CA TYR A 141 -6.88 -5.75 13.19
C TYR A 141 -7.58 -6.89 13.93
N LEU A 142 -8.84 -6.70 14.34
CA LEU A 142 -9.64 -7.72 15.05
C LEU A 142 -10.34 -8.72 14.13
N ARG A 143 -10.00 -8.71 12.83
CA ARG A 143 -10.59 -9.61 11.84
C ARG A 143 -10.30 -11.07 12.22
N VAL A 144 -11.34 -11.92 12.17
CA VAL A 144 -11.23 -13.37 12.39
C VAL A 144 -10.02 -13.93 11.65
N GLY A 145 -9.86 -13.69 10.34
CA GLY A 145 -8.74 -14.20 9.53
C GLY A 145 -7.32 -13.91 10.04
N ASN A 146 -7.14 -12.94 10.95
CA ASN A 146 -5.87 -12.68 11.62
C ASN A 146 -5.51 -13.78 12.64
N TRP A 147 -6.40 -14.69 13.02
CA TRP A 147 -6.05 -15.92 13.76
C TRP A 147 -4.96 -16.74 13.03
N ARG A 148 -4.89 -16.63 11.70
CA ARG A 148 -3.84 -17.24 10.87
C ARG A 148 -2.44 -16.67 11.13
N MET A 149 -2.31 -15.55 11.84
CA MET A 149 -1.02 -15.00 12.29
C MET A 149 -0.31 -15.96 13.23
N ALA A 150 -1.08 -16.64 14.10
CA ALA A 150 -0.57 -17.61 15.07
C ALA A 150 -0.39 -19.01 14.49
N MET A 151 -0.98 -19.28 13.31
CA MET A 151 -0.88 -20.58 12.66
C MET A 151 0.21 -20.64 11.57
N GLY A 152 0.71 -21.85 11.34
CA GLY A 152 1.60 -22.14 10.22
C GLY A 152 0.98 -21.78 8.88
N HIS A 153 1.72 -21.06 8.04
CA HIS A 153 1.28 -20.74 6.69
C HIS A 153 1.77 -21.82 5.71
N LEU A 154 0.84 -22.37 4.94
CA LEU A 154 1.16 -23.38 3.93
C LEU A 154 2.02 -22.79 2.81
N ARG A 155 3.10 -23.50 2.45
CA ARG A 155 4.03 -23.11 1.38
C ARG A 155 3.38 -22.95 0.00
N PRO A 156 2.42 -23.81 -0.43
CA PRO A 156 1.67 -23.56 -1.65
C PRO A 156 0.90 -22.23 -1.64
N GLY A 157 0.40 -21.81 -0.47
CA GLY A 157 -0.28 -20.53 -0.29
C GLY A 157 0.64 -19.34 -0.51
N GLN A 158 1.89 -19.42 -0.02
CA GLN A 158 2.91 -18.39 -0.27
C GLN A 158 3.28 -18.31 -1.76
N ALA A 159 3.46 -19.45 -2.43
CA ALA A 159 3.69 -19.48 -3.87
C ALA A 159 2.51 -18.89 -4.68
N ALA A 160 1.27 -19.17 -4.27
CA ALA A 160 0.09 -18.56 -4.87
C ALA A 160 0.02 -17.05 -4.64
N ALA A 161 0.42 -16.56 -3.45
CA ALA A 161 0.51 -15.14 -3.17
C ALA A 161 1.56 -14.45 -4.05
N ALA A 162 2.73 -15.06 -4.26
CA ALA A 162 3.76 -14.54 -5.15
C ALA A 162 3.26 -14.42 -6.60
N ARG A 163 2.64 -15.48 -7.15
CA ARG A 163 2.06 -15.43 -8.51
C ARG A 163 0.99 -14.35 -8.65
N TRP A 164 0.08 -14.27 -7.69
CA TRP A 164 -0.96 -13.24 -7.67
C TRP A 164 -0.38 -11.82 -7.64
N LEU A 165 0.63 -11.61 -6.80
CA LEU A 165 1.28 -10.31 -6.67
C LEU A 165 2.01 -9.92 -7.95
N SER A 166 2.83 -10.82 -8.51
CA SER A 166 3.53 -10.57 -9.77
C SER A 166 2.57 -10.26 -10.90
N ALA A 167 1.49 -11.03 -11.05
CA ALA A 167 0.48 -10.75 -12.06
C ALA A 167 -0.21 -9.39 -11.86
N SER A 168 -0.39 -8.95 -10.61
CA SER A 168 -0.93 -7.63 -10.31
C SER A 168 0.04 -6.50 -10.70
N LEU A 169 1.32 -6.65 -10.34
CA LEU A 169 2.34 -5.65 -10.64
C LEU A 169 2.64 -5.57 -12.14
N ASP A 170 2.57 -6.69 -12.87
CA ASP A 170 2.67 -6.72 -14.34
C ASP A 170 1.54 -5.90 -15.02
N ARG A 171 0.41 -5.66 -14.32
CA ARG A 171 -0.68 -4.77 -14.77
C ARG A 171 -0.60 -3.34 -14.21
N GLY A 172 0.49 -2.97 -13.54
CA GLY A 172 0.61 -1.67 -12.88
C GLY A 172 -0.35 -1.50 -11.71
N GLN A 173 -0.70 -2.58 -11.01
CA GLN A 173 -1.62 -2.56 -9.87
C GLN A 173 -0.87 -2.93 -8.58
N PRO A 174 -0.38 -1.94 -7.81
CA PRO A 174 0.14 -2.15 -6.47
C PRO A 174 -0.90 -2.83 -5.56
N ARG A 175 -0.43 -3.63 -4.61
CA ARG A 175 -1.29 -4.35 -3.67
C ARG A 175 -0.73 -4.23 -2.26
N ALA A 176 -1.60 -4.21 -1.27
CA ALA A 176 -1.16 -4.31 0.11
C ALA A 176 -0.94 -5.79 0.47
N LEU A 177 0.15 -6.05 1.17
CA LEU A 177 0.46 -7.33 1.77
C LEU A 177 0.53 -7.17 3.27
N TYR A 178 -0.06 -8.11 3.99
CA TYR A 178 0.14 -8.23 5.41
C TYR A 178 1.26 -9.25 5.67
N LEU A 179 2.31 -8.81 6.35
CA LEU A 179 3.47 -9.59 6.76
C LEU A 179 3.28 -10.07 8.19
N ALA A 180 3.37 -11.38 8.39
CA ALA A 180 3.19 -12.03 9.68
C ALA A 180 4.35 -12.97 10.00
N ARG A 181 4.87 -12.84 11.22
CA ARG A 181 5.82 -13.77 11.86
C ARG A 181 5.58 -13.67 13.36
N PHE A 182 4.74 -14.52 13.92
CA PHE A 182 4.43 -14.41 15.35
C PHE A 182 5.65 -14.76 16.22
N PRO A 183 5.92 -14.01 17.31
CA PRO A 183 5.28 -12.76 17.73
C PRO A 183 5.94 -11.48 17.17
N SER A 184 7.01 -11.61 16.37
CA SER A 184 7.92 -10.52 16.00
C SER A 184 7.56 -9.68 14.77
N MET A 185 6.53 -10.03 13.99
CA MET A 185 6.10 -9.25 12.82
C MET A 185 4.57 -9.25 12.69
N ASN A 186 4.01 -8.05 12.65
CA ASN A 186 2.63 -7.74 12.28
C ASN A 186 2.63 -6.38 11.56
N HIS A 187 2.85 -6.40 10.24
CA HIS A 187 3.02 -5.18 9.46
C HIS A 187 2.40 -5.24 8.07
N VAL A 188 1.86 -4.13 7.58
CA VAL A 188 1.34 -4.02 6.21
C VAL A 188 2.25 -3.16 5.37
N VAL A 189 2.55 -3.66 4.18
CA VAL A 189 3.41 -2.99 3.21
C VAL A 189 2.78 -3.02 1.81
N ILE A 190 3.27 -2.17 0.90
CA ILE A 190 2.79 -2.13 -0.49
C ILE A 190 3.94 -2.40 -1.45
N PRO A 191 4.05 -3.61 -2.00
CA PRO A 191 4.84 -3.82 -3.21
C PRO A 191 4.32 -2.97 -4.36
N TYR A 192 5.21 -2.23 -5.00
CA TYR A 192 4.88 -1.33 -6.11
C TYR A 192 5.68 -1.60 -7.38
N ALA A 193 6.79 -2.33 -7.30
CA ALA A 193 7.56 -2.79 -8.45
C ALA A 193 8.17 -4.16 -8.18
N GLN A 194 8.62 -4.84 -9.24
CA GLN A 194 9.26 -6.15 -9.13
C GLN A 194 10.44 -6.32 -10.07
N LYS A 195 11.39 -7.15 -9.67
CA LYS A 195 12.50 -7.66 -10.46
C LYS A 195 12.51 -9.19 -10.36
N ARG A 196 12.38 -9.86 -11.50
CA ARG A 196 12.52 -11.31 -11.59
C ARG A 196 14.01 -11.65 -11.54
N GLU A 197 14.36 -12.65 -10.75
CA GLU A 197 15.73 -13.12 -10.54
C GLU A 197 15.87 -14.57 -11.03
N SER A 198 17.11 -15.07 -11.12
CA SER A 198 17.40 -16.45 -11.50
C SER A 198 16.72 -17.46 -10.57
N GLY A 199 16.45 -18.67 -11.08
CA GLY A 199 15.82 -19.74 -10.29
C GLY A 199 14.35 -19.48 -9.93
N GLY A 200 13.69 -18.52 -10.60
CA GLY A 200 12.28 -18.20 -10.37
C GLY A 200 12.03 -17.29 -9.15
N ASN A 201 13.08 -16.78 -8.53
CA ASN A 201 12.98 -15.82 -7.43
C ASN A 201 12.42 -14.49 -7.94
N VAL A 202 11.78 -13.74 -7.04
CA VAL A 202 11.24 -12.41 -7.37
C VAL A 202 11.54 -11.46 -6.22
N ARG A 203 12.25 -10.37 -6.51
CA ARG A 203 12.44 -9.25 -5.59
C ARG A 203 11.39 -8.20 -5.86
N TYR A 204 10.60 -7.88 -4.86
CA TYR A 204 9.63 -6.80 -4.87
C TYR A 204 10.22 -5.57 -4.21
N PHE A 205 10.03 -4.40 -4.82
CA PHE A 205 10.26 -3.11 -4.17
C PHE A 205 8.99 -2.68 -3.46
N VAL A 206 9.15 -2.21 -2.24
CA VAL A 206 8.05 -2.13 -1.28
C VAL A 206 8.07 -0.78 -0.59
N TYR A 207 6.89 -0.17 -0.50
CA TYR A 207 6.61 0.94 0.39
C TYR A 207 6.26 0.40 1.78
N ASP A 208 6.96 0.93 2.79
CA ASP A 208 6.76 0.64 4.19
C ASP A 208 6.19 1.90 4.86
N PRO A 209 4.97 1.87 5.44
CA PRO A 209 4.40 3.05 6.10
C PRO A 209 5.20 3.61 7.27
N ASN A 210 6.15 2.85 7.86
CA ASN A 210 7.05 3.37 8.88
C ASN A 210 8.22 4.18 8.28
N TYR A 211 8.43 4.08 6.97
CA TYR A 211 9.52 4.71 6.22
C TYR A 211 8.97 5.34 4.93
N PRO A 212 8.25 6.47 5.03
CA PRO A 212 7.45 6.99 3.93
C PRO A 212 8.24 7.28 2.63
N ASN A 213 9.53 7.60 2.79
CA ASN A 213 10.41 8.05 1.72
C ASN A 213 11.57 7.08 1.42
N GLU A 214 11.63 5.93 2.08
CA GLU A 214 12.73 4.97 1.88
C GLU A 214 12.20 3.63 1.35
N PRO A 215 12.60 3.23 0.12
CA PRO A 215 12.19 1.95 -0.42
C PRO A 215 12.78 0.79 0.40
N THR A 216 12.04 -0.31 0.47
CA THR A 216 12.52 -1.58 0.99
C THR A 216 12.32 -2.70 -0.02
N TRP A 217 12.73 -3.92 0.35
CA TRP A 217 12.50 -5.10 -0.46
C TRP A 217 11.80 -6.22 0.30
N LEU A 218 11.06 -7.01 -0.47
CA LEU A 218 10.52 -8.32 -0.10
C LEU A 218 11.00 -9.31 -1.17
N LEU A 219 11.65 -10.39 -0.76
CA LEU A 219 12.18 -11.42 -1.67
C LEU A 219 11.31 -12.67 -1.58
N TYR A 220 10.79 -13.14 -2.71
CA TYR A 220 10.21 -14.47 -2.81
C TYR A 220 11.27 -15.46 -3.31
N ARG A 221 11.51 -16.52 -2.53
CA ARG A 221 12.37 -17.65 -2.91
C ARG A 221 11.52 -18.78 -3.47
N ALA A 222 11.71 -19.11 -4.74
CA ALA A 222 10.91 -20.12 -5.41
C ALA A 222 11.21 -21.54 -4.92
N SER A 223 12.48 -21.85 -4.65
CA SER A 223 12.93 -23.15 -4.12
C SER A 223 12.25 -23.51 -2.80
N GLU A 224 12.05 -22.53 -1.93
CA GLU A 224 11.46 -22.72 -0.60
C GLU A 224 9.98 -22.36 -0.52
N ARG A 225 9.43 -21.73 -1.58
CA ARG A 225 8.10 -21.13 -1.60
C ARG A 225 7.88 -20.25 -0.36
N SER A 226 8.84 -19.37 -0.09
CA SER A 226 8.92 -18.54 1.11
C SER A 226 9.20 -17.09 0.76
N PHE A 227 8.90 -16.19 1.70
CA PHE A 227 9.24 -14.78 1.59
C PHE A 227 10.23 -14.38 2.66
N GLU A 228 11.12 -13.45 2.31
CA GLU A 228 12.04 -12.77 3.21
C GLU A 228 11.86 -11.27 3.09
N PHE A 229 11.84 -10.59 4.23
CA PHE A 229 11.73 -9.14 4.29
C PHE A 229 13.05 -8.53 4.76
N ALA A 230 13.36 -7.35 4.25
CA ALA A 230 14.57 -6.63 4.61
C ALA A 230 14.61 -6.31 6.12
N PRO A 231 15.82 -6.17 6.70
CA PRO A 231 15.98 -5.62 8.04
C PRO A 231 15.37 -4.21 8.12
N ARG A 232 14.75 -3.93 9.27
CA ARG A 232 14.15 -2.66 9.68
C ARG A 232 14.36 -2.46 11.17
N TRP A 233 14.22 -1.23 11.67
CA TRP A 233 14.41 -0.93 13.09
C TRP A 233 13.47 -1.77 13.99
N TYR A 234 12.32 -2.19 13.47
CA TYR A 234 11.32 -3.02 14.17
C TYR A 234 11.34 -4.52 13.78
N PHE A 235 12.23 -4.95 12.87
CA PHE A 235 12.32 -6.34 12.42
C PHE A 235 13.74 -6.68 11.94
N PRO A 236 14.38 -7.74 12.44
CA PRO A 236 15.80 -7.99 12.19
C PRO A 236 16.07 -8.44 10.74
N GLY A 237 15.01 -8.63 9.96
CA GLY A 237 15.05 -9.18 8.62
C GLY A 237 14.82 -10.69 8.60
N GLY A 238 14.65 -11.22 7.40
CA GLY A 238 14.49 -12.65 7.16
C GLY A 238 13.04 -13.07 6.97
N ARG A 239 12.76 -14.34 7.23
CA ARG A 239 11.57 -15.01 6.71
C ARG A 239 10.27 -14.50 7.33
N VAL A 240 9.32 -14.14 6.48
CA VAL A 240 7.96 -13.73 6.83
C VAL A 240 6.93 -14.59 6.10
N ASN A 241 5.70 -14.63 6.62
CA ASN A 241 4.56 -15.11 5.87
C ASN A 241 3.78 -13.93 5.31
N VAL A 242 3.34 -14.06 4.07
CA VAL A 242 2.53 -13.06 3.38
C VAL A 242 1.07 -13.48 3.38
N MET A 243 0.19 -12.55 3.76
CA MET A 243 -1.24 -12.62 3.59
C MET A 243 -1.72 -11.52 2.64
N ARG A 244 -2.70 -11.86 1.81
CA ARG A 244 -3.32 -10.91 0.87
C ARG A 244 -4.37 -10.11 1.60
N VAL A 245 -4.24 -8.78 1.63
CA VAL A 245 -5.20 -7.85 2.24
C VAL A 245 -5.82 -6.92 1.19
N PHE A 246 -6.95 -6.31 1.54
CA PHE A 246 -7.94 -5.61 0.71
C PHE A 246 -8.31 -6.22 -0.67
N ILE A 247 -8.72 -7.50 -0.75
CA ILE A 247 -9.07 -8.22 -1.99
C ILE A 247 -10.56 -8.53 -2.17
N SER A 248 -11.41 -8.38 -1.14
CA SER A 248 -12.85 -8.66 -1.22
C SER A 248 -13.62 -7.96 -0.09
N PRO A 249 -14.97 -7.90 -0.11
CA PRO A 249 -15.76 -7.42 1.02
C PRO A 249 -15.65 -8.33 2.26
N LEU A 250 -15.25 -9.59 2.07
CA LEU A 250 -15.01 -10.57 3.15
C LEU A 250 -13.55 -10.49 3.65
N HIS A 251 -12.96 -9.31 3.52
CA HIS A 251 -11.72 -8.97 4.19
C HIS A 251 -11.92 -8.45 5.60
#